data_AF-A0A7Z7MY46-F1
#
_entry.id   AF-A0A7Z7MY46-F1
#
_cell.length_a   1.000
_cell.length_b   1.000
_cell.length_c   1.000
_cell.angle_alpha   90.00
_cell.angle_beta   90.00
_cell.angle_gamma   90.00
#
_symmetry.space_group_name_H-M   'P 1'
#
loop_
_entity.id
_entity.type
_entity.pdbx_description
1 polymer ?
#
loop_
_entity_poly.entity_id
_entity_poly.type
_entity_poly.pdbx_seq_one_letter_code
_entity_poly.pdbx_strand_id
1 'polypeptide(L)'
;MKPLTWMKMPFSHEIGWRDLKERAPSIPALAWCVVLPMSLLPPVMVYFAGTHYGDNFMMGFADREWRFITTILFLAELLTFFVMGWIIHAVVNGTEQLSISYQDAYLLAALAPLPLWLSALALWVPNLIFNVLVALTALGISCSLIYQGLQALCTRKDYDVATISATYTIMSAGILGWGVLLAVIWAY
;
A
#
# COMPACT_ATOMS: atom_id res chain seq x y z
N MET A 1 0.10 19.07 -11.07
CA MET A 1 -0.53 17.93 -11.78
C MET A 1 -2.03 18.01 -11.52
N LYS A 2 -2.90 17.75 -12.52
CA LYS A 2 -4.36 17.82 -12.31
C LYS A 2 -4.80 16.63 -11.43
N PRO A 3 -5.64 16.83 -10.40
CA PRO A 3 -6.05 15.76 -9.48
C PRO A 3 -6.80 14.62 -10.19
N LEU A 4 -7.47 14.90 -11.32
CA LEU A 4 -8.17 13.89 -12.12
C LEU A 4 -7.26 12.80 -12.71
N THR A 5 -5.96 13.05 -12.90
CA THR A 5 -5.06 12.08 -13.54
C THR A 5 -4.71 10.92 -12.57
N TRP A 6 -4.68 11.18 -11.26
CA TRP A 6 -4.40 10.17 -10.23
C TRP A 6 -5.47 9.09 -10.16
N MET A 7 -6.74 9.48 -10.34
CA MET A 7 -7.88 8.56 -10.28
C MET A 7 -7.93 7.59 -11.48
N LYS A 8 -7.19 7.87 -12.56
CA LYS A 8 -7.13 7.02 -13.75
C LYS A 8 -5.97 6.02 -13.74
N MET A 9 -4.96 6.20 -12.88
CA MET A 9 -3.81 5.29 -12.76
C MET A 9 -4.14 3.83 -12.40
N PRO A 10 -5.18 3.52 -11.60
CA PRO A 10 -5.59 2.13 -11.36
C PRO A 10 -6.41 1.51 -12.50
N PHE A 11 -6.81 2.31 -13.50
CA PHE A 11 -7.69 1.89 -14.60
C PHE A 11 -7.05 2.10 -15.99
N SER A 12 -5.83 2.65 -16.08
CA SER A 12 -5.12 2.89 -17.33
C SER A 12 -3.59 2.78 -17.15
N HIS A 13 -2.96 1.95 -17.98
CA HIS A 13 -1.50 1.75 -18.01
C HIS A 13 -0.71 2.92 -18.62
N GLU A 14 -1.37 3.82 -19.36
CA GLU A 14 -0.72 4.91 -20.11
C GLU A 14 -0.86 6.27 -19.41
N ILE A 15 -2.02 6.53 -18.78
CA ILE A 15 -2.39 7.86 -18.27
C ILE A 15 -1.91 8.00 -16.82
N GLY A 16 -0.88 8.84 -16.61
CA GLY A 16 -0.31 9.15 -15.29
C GLY A 16 1.00 8.42 -14.99
N TRP A 17 1.16 7.17 -15.43
CA TRP A 17 2.43 6.42 -15.27
C TRP A 17 3.56 6.97 -16.16
N ARG A 18 3.25 7.45 -17.38
CA ARG A 18 4.23 8.14 -18.25
C ARG A 18 4.75 9.43 -17.63
N ASP A 19 3.85 10.28 -17.13
CA ASP A 19 4.23 11.55 -16.47
C ASP A 19 5.12 11.32 -15.23
N LEU A 20 4.88 10.22 -14.50
CA LEU A 20 5.67 9.84 -13.34
C LEU A 20 7.04 9.26 -13.73
N LYS A 21 7.09 8.45 -14.79
CA LYS A 21 8.34 7.91 -15.36
C LYS A 21 9.23 9.02 -15.90
N GLU A 22 8.66 10.03 -16.55
CA GLU A 22 9.38 11.21 -17.03
C GLU A 22 9.89 12.11 -15.88
N ARG A 23 9.19 12.16 -14.75
CA ARG A 23 9.63 12.91 -13.57
C ARG A 23 10.71 12.22 -12.74
N ALA A 24 10.83 10.90 -12.84
CA ALA A 24 11.82 10.08 -12.13
C ALA A 24 12.08 10.54 -10.68
N PRO A 25 11.04 10.56 -9.81
CA PRO A 25 11.18 11.08 -8.45
C PRO A 25 12.20 10.26 -7.65
N SER A 26 13.01 10.93 -6.84
CA SER A 26 14.00 10.26 -6.01
C SER A 26 13.35 9.48 -4.88
N ILE A 27 13.95 8.34 -4.50
CA ILE A 27 13.44 7.48 -3.41
C ILE A 27 13.29 8.25 -2.09
N PRO A 28 14.25 9.10 -1.67
CA PRO A 28 14.08 9.90 -0.45
C PRO A 28 12.90 10.87 -0.54
N ALA A 29 12.63 11.45 -1.72
CA ALA A 29 11.47 12.33 -1.91
C ALA A 29 10.16 11.55 -1.80
N LEU A 30 10.07 10.34 -2.36
CA LEU A 30 8.91 9.46 -2.19
C LEU A 30 8.70 9.09 -0.72
N ALA A 31 9.77 8.70 -0.03
CA ALA A 31 9.71 8.36 1.39
C ALA A 31 9.21 9.53 2.24
N TRP A 32 9.76 10.73 2.03
CA TRP A 32 9.47 11.89 2.88
C TRP A 32 8.17 12.62 2.53
N CYS A 33 7.85 12.75 1.23
CA CYS A 33 6.70 13.53 0.79
C CYS A 33 5.42 12.71 0.59
N VAL A 34 5.54 11.38 0.47
CA VAL A 34 4.38 10.51 0.19
C VAL A 34 4.21 9.48 1.29
N VAL A 35 5.21 8.61 1.48
CA VAL A 35 5.08 7.45 2.38
C VAL A 35 4.91 7.91 3.82
N LEU A 36 5.80 8.75 4.34
CA LEU A 36 5.77 9.21 5.72
C LEU A 36 4.45 9.91 6.12
N PRO A 37 3.92 10.89 5.37
CA PRO A 37 2.66 11.51 5.75
C PRO A 37 1.46 10.57 5.59
N MET A 38 1.45 9.72 4.55
CA MET A 38 0.31 8.85 4.29
C MET A 38 0.29 7.63 5.22
N SER A 39 1.45 7.08 5.59
CA SER A 39 1.56 5.96 6.54
C SER A 39 1.25 6.37 7.98
N LEU A 40 1.24 7.66 8.29
CA LEU A 40 0.79 8.15 9.58
C LEU A 40 -0.75 8.12 9.70
N LEU A 41 -1.45 8.14 8.56
CA LEU A 41 -2.92 8.25 8.53
C LEU A 41 -3.58 7.03 9.20
N PRO A 42 -3.27 5.77 8.87
CA PRO A 42 -3.91 4.63 9.52
C PRO A 42 -3.65 4.54 11.03
N PRO A 43 -2.41 4.67 11.53
CA PRO A 43 -2.14 4.74 12.97
C PRO A 43 -2.96 5.80 13.69
N VAL A 44 -3.07 7.00 13.12
CA VAL A 44 -3.83 8.10 13.73
C VAL A 44 -5.33 7.78 13.75
N MET A 45 -5.88 7.26 12.65
CA MET A 45 -7.30 6.94 12.56
C MET A 45 -7.70 5.76 13.44
N VAL A 46 -6.83 4.75 13.56
CA VAL A 46 -7.03 3.63 14.48
C VAL A 46 -6.94 4.10 15.94
N TYR A 47 -5.97 4.95 16.28
CA TYR A 47 -5.89 5.57 17.61
C TYR A 47 -7.15 6.36 17.96
N PHE A 48 -7.64 7.16 17.00
CA PHE A 48 -8.88 7.92 17.14
C PHE A 48 -10.07 7.00 17.36
N ALA A 49 -10.26 5.97 16.52
CA ALA A 49 -11.37 5.03 16.67
C ALA A 49 -11.32 4.28 18.01
N GLY A 50 -10.13 3.85 18.44
CA GLY A 50 -9.91 3.15 19.70
C GLY A 50 -10.25 3.99 20.93
N THR A 51 -9.87 5.27 20.92
CA THR A 51 -10.06 6.17 22.08
C THR A 51 -11.41 6.90 22.08
N HIS A 52 -11.99 7.17 20.92
CA HIS A 52 -13.23 7.94 20.80
C HIS A 52 -14.48 7.04 20.79
N TYR A 53 -14.44 5.92 20.07
CA TYR A 53 -15.57 5.00 19.98
C TYR A 53 -15.44 3.83 20.97
N GLY A 54 -14.22 3.35 21.23
CA GLY A 54 -13.96 2.26 22.18
C GLY A 54 -14.87 1.07 21.91
N ASP A 55 -15.56 0.58 22.95
CA ASP A 55 -16.44 -0.59 22.85
C ASP A 55 -17.67 -0.39 21.96
N ASN A 56 -18.04 0.86 21.66
CA ASN A 56 -19.11 1.13 20.69
C ASN A 56 -18.69 0.77 19.26
N PHE A 57 -17.39 0.64 18.99
CA PHE A 57 -16.87 0.20 17.70
C PHE A 57 -16.84 -1.33 17.59
N MET A 58 -16.30 -1.98 18.62
CA MET A 58 -16.24 -3.44 18.77
C MET A 58 -16.04 -3.76 20.26
N MET A 59 -16.68 -4.81 20.76
CA MET A 59 -16.49 -5.23 22.15
C MET A 59 -15.02 -5.56 22.46
N GLY A 60 -14.47 -5.01 23.54
CA GLY A 60 -13.07 -5.21 23.96
C GLY A 60 -12.07 -4.35 23.18
N PHE A 61 -12.55 -3.35 22.44
CA PHE A 61 -11.73 -2.42 21.67
C PHE A 61 -11.23 -1.26 22.56
N ALA A 62 -11.94 -0.91 23.64
CA ALA A 62 -11.51 0.12 24.57
C ALA A 62 -10.28 -0.28 25.42
N ASP A 63 -10.16 -1.58 25.74
CA ASP A 63 -9.15 -2.11 26.68
C ASP A 63 -7.76 -2.33 26.06
N ARG A 64 -7.58 -2.04 24.76
CA ARG A 64 -6.33 -2.25 24.04
C ARG A 64 -5.34 -1.12 24.29
N GLU A 65 -4.06 -1.47 24.32
CA GLU A 65 -2.93 -0.53 24.43
C GLU A 65 -2.68 0.20 23.09
N TRP A 66 -3.63 1.05 22.68
CA TRP A 66 -3.66 1.70 21.36
C TRP A 66 -2.37 2.44 21.01
N ARG A 67 -1.68 3.02 22.00
CA ARG A 67 -0.40 3.70 21.79
C ARG A 67 0.67 2.75 21.25
N PHE A 68 0.77 1.54 21.80
CA PHE A 68 1.73 0.54 21.34
C PHE A 68 1.33 0.00 19.97
N ILE A 69 0.05 -0.36 19.81
CA ILE A 69 -0.49 -0.89 18.55
C ILE A 69 -0.26 0.09 17.39
N THR A 70 -0.58 1.36 17.56
CA THR A 70 -0.48 2.36 16.49
C THR A 70 0.97 2.72 16.20
N THR A 71 1.86 2.66 17.21
CA THR A 71 3.31 2.84 17.00
C THR A 71 3.90 1.69 16.20
N ILE A 72 3.56 0.43 16.55
CA ILE A 72 3.98 -0.75 15.80
C ILE A 72 3.46 -0.70 14.37
N LEU A 73 2.18 -0.35 14.18
CA LEU A 73 1.56 -0.18 12.86
C LEU A 73 2.32 0.86 12.03
N PHE A 74 2.61 2.03 12.58
CA PHE A 74 3.35 3.08 11.88
C PHE A 74 4.76 2.61 11.44
N LEU A 75 5.51 2.00 12.37
CA LEU A 75 6.85 1.49 12.07
C LEU A 75 6.81 0.36 11.04
N ALA A 76 5.81 -0.52 11.13
CA ALA A 76 5.63 -1.61 10.17
C ALA A 76 5.30 -1.06 8.78
N GLU A 77 4.45 -0.04 8.65
CA GLU A 77 4.16 0.58 7.36
C GLU A 77 5.39 1.24 6.73
N LEU A 78 6.19 1.95 7.53
CA LEU A 78 7.47 2.52 7.06
C LEU A 78 8.44 1.43 6.61
N LEU A 79 8.59 0.36 7.40
CA LEU A 79 9.45 -0.77 7.04
C LEU A 79 8.95 -1.47 5.78
N THR A 80 7.64 -1.64 5.64
CA THR A 80 7.01 -2.30 4.50
C THR A 80 7.34 -1.58 3.20
N PHE A 81 7.39 -0.24 3.19
CA PHE A 81 7.82 0.50 2.00
C PHE A 81 9.22 0.08 1.52
N PHE A 82 10.20 -0.01 2.43
CA PHE A 82 11.57 -0.40 2.07
C PHE A 82 11.63 -1.86 1.62
N VAL A 83 10.96 -2.75 2.35
CA VAL A 83 10.94 -4.18 2.05
C VAL A 83 10.24 -4.45 0.72
N MET A 84 9.08 -3.83 0.47
CA MET A 84 8.31 -4.02 -0.76
C MET A 84 9.01 -3.43 -1.97
N GLY A 85 9.65 -2.25 -1.85
CA GLY A 85 10.46 -1.70 -2.95
C GLY A 85 11.57 -2.67 -3.38
N TRP A 86 12.23 -3.30 -2.40
CA TRP A 86 13.24 -4.32 -2.66
C TRP A 86 12.64 -5.62 -3.24
N ILE A 87 11.54 -6.13 -2.68
CA ILE A 87 10.86 -7.35 -3.17
C ILE A 87 10.39 -7.16 -4.60
N ILE A 88 9.75 -6.04 -4.94
CA ILE A 88 9.30 -5.75 -6.30
C ILE A 88 10.48 -5.79 -7.26
N HIS A 89 11.59 -5.12 -6.93
CA HIS A 89 12.79 -5.13 -7.77
C HIS A 89 13.37 -6.54 -7.92
N ALA A 90 13.47 -7.31 -6.82
CA ALA A 90 14.04 -8.65 -6.82
C ALA A 90 13.18 -9.66 -7.61
N VAL A 91 11.86 -9.64 -7.42
CA VAL A 91 10.92 -10.54 -8.12
C VAL A 91 10.89 -10.23 -9.61
N VAL A 92 10.82 -8.95 -9.97
CA VAL A 92 10.71 -8.53 -11.38
C VAL A 92 12.03 -8.80 -12.12
N ASN A 93 13.18 -8.41 -11.57
CA ASN A 93 14.47 -8.63 -12.23
C ASN A 93 14.99 -10.08 -12.11
N GLY A 94 14.45 -10.87 -11.17
CA GLY A 94 14.65 -12.32 -11.12
C GLY A 94 13.84 -13.09 -12.18
N THR A 95 12.88 -12.43 -12.82
CA THR A 95 12.10 -12.99 -13.93
C THR A 95 12.75 -12.56 -15.24
N GLU A 96 13.42 -13.46 -15.97
CA GLU A 96 14.20 -13.13 -17.20
C GLU A 96 13.41 -12.32 -18.25
N GLN A 97 12.08 -12.43 -18.22
CA GLN A 97 11.16 -11.80 -19.16
C GLN A 97 10.77 -10.37 -18.77
N LEU A 98 11.11 -9.88 -17.58
CA LEU A 98 10.77 -8.55 -17.09
C LEU A 98 12.01 -7.81 -16.62
N SER A 99 11.98 -6.48 -16.69
CA SER A 99 13.02 -5.65 -16.09
C SER A 99 12.46 -4.31 -15.62
N ILE A 100 12.82 -3.93 -14.40
CA ILE A 100 12.40 -2.69 -13.75
C ILE A 100 13.60 -2.01 -13.09
N SER A 101 13.64 -0.68 -13.18
CA SER A 101 14.62 0.12 -12.45
C SER A 101 14.34 0.09 -10.95
N TYR A 102 15.38 0.25 -10.13
CA TYR A 102 15.24 0.37 -8.68
C TYR A 102 14.34 1.55 -8.29
N GLN A 103 14.44 2.67 -9.01
CA GLN A 103 13.59 3.85 -8.78
C GLN A 103 12.11 3.55 -9.07
N ASP A 104 11.84 2.86 -10.17
CA ASP A 104 10.48 2.50 -10.59
C ASP A 104 9.83 1.48 -9.63
N ALA A 105 10.62 0.55 -9.10
CA ALA A 105 10.15 -0.41 -8.09
C ALA A 105 9.73 0.29 -6.78
N TYR A 106 10.51 1.28 -6.33
CA TYR A 106 10.17 2.08 -5.15
C TYR A 106 9.04 3.07 -5.41
N LEU A 107 8.92 3.59 -6.63
CA LEU A 107 7.74 4.36 -7.04
C LEU A 107 6.48 3.51 -6.91
N LEU A 108 6.51 2.28 -7.43
CA LEU A 108 5.38 1.37 -7.31
C LEU A 108 5.06 1.03 -5.85
N ALA A 109 6.08 0.77 -5.03
CA ALA A 109 5.94 0.52 -3.60
C ALA A 109 5.34 1.71 -2.82
N ALA A 110 5.61 2.95 -3.24
CA ALA A 110 5.03 4.14 -2.62
C ALA A 110 3.56 4.37 -3.02
N LEU A 111 3.21 4.02 -4.26
CA LEU A 111 1.88 4.31 -4.82
C LEU A 111 0.86 3.22 -4.51
N ALA A 112 1.27 1.95 -4.53
CA ALA A 112 0.40 0.81 -4.28
C ALA A 112 -0.41 0.93 -2.97
N PRO A 113 0.19 1.28 -1.81
CA PRO A 113 -0.56 1.38 -0.55
C PRO A 113 -1.42 2.64 -0.40
N LEU A 114 -1.35 3.64 -1.30
CA LEU A 114 -2.13 4.88 -1.17
C LEU A 114 -3.64 4.65 -0.99
N PRO A 115 -4.31 3.77 -1.76
CA PRO A 115 -5.73 3.50 -1.57
C PRO A 115 -6.01 2.90 -0.19
N LEU A 116 -5.13 2.04 0.31
CA LEU A 116 -5.26 1.41 1.62
C LEU A 116 -5.08 2.44 2.74
N TRP A 117 -4.09 3.32 2.64
CA TRP A 117 -3.94 4.41 3.59
C TRP A 117 -5.16 5.32 3.62
N LEU A 118 -5.69 5.70 2.45
CA LEU A 118 -6.93 6.49 2.36
C LEU A 118 -8.14 5.77 2.94
N SER A 119 -8.19 4.43 2.87
CA SER A 119 -9.29 3.65 3.43
C SER A 119 -9.43 3.83 4.94
N ALA A 120 -8.34 4.15 5.65
CA ALA A 120 -8.38 4.40 7.09
C ALA A 120 -9.23 5.62 7.48
N LEU A 121 -9.53 6.54 6.55
CA LEU A 121 -10.50 7.62 6.78
C LEU A 121 -11.93 7.10 7.02
N ALA A 122 -12.25 5.88 6.57
CA ALA A 122 -13.54 5.26 6.85
C ALA A 122 -13.78 5.02 8.35
N LEU A 123 -12.71 4.97 9.16
CA LEU A 123 -12.79 4.81 10.62
C LEU A 123 -13.46 6.01 11.29
N TRP A 124 -13.66 7.12 10.57
CA TRP A 124 -14.51 8.21 11.03
C TRP A 124 -15.95 7.75 11.26
N VAL A 125 -16.43 6.73 10.53
CA VAL A 125 -17.76 6.14 10.72
C VAL A 125 -17.62 4.92 11.64
N PRO A 126 -18.27 4.90 12.81
CA PRO A 126 -18.18 3.77 13.76
C PRO A 126 -19.05 2.59 13.31
N ASN A 127 -18.76 2.05 12.13
CA ASN A 127 -19.45 0.88 11.57
C ASN A 127 -18.41 -0.09 11.01
N LEU A 128 -18.24 -1.23 11.67
CA LEU A 128 -17.23 -2.23 11.32
C LEU A 128 -17.42 -2.77 9.89
N ILE A 129 -18.65 -3.10 9.50
CA ILE A 129 -18.95 -3.67 8.18
C ILE A 129 -18.60 -2.65 7.08
N PHE A 130 -19.00 -1.39 7.28
CA PHE A 130 -18.65 -0.31 6.36
C PHE A 130 -17.12 -0.18 6.20
N ASN A 131 -16.38 -0.17 7.31
CA ASN A 131 -14.92 -0.10 7.30
C ASN A 131 -14.28 -1.28 6.56
N VAL A 132 -14.76 -2.50 6.80
CA VAL A 132 -14.28 -3.71 6.12
C VAL A 132 -14.53 -3.62 4.61
N LEU A 133 -15.72 -3.19 4.18
CA LEU A 133 -16.02 -3.02 2.76
C LEU A 133 -15.11 -1.98 2.11
N VAL A 134 -14.90 -0.83 2.75
CA VAL A 134 -14.00 0.21 2.23
C VAL A 134 -12.56 -0.31 2.13
N ALA A 135 -12.05 -1.01 3.15
CA ALA A 135 -10.72 -1.61 3.12
C ALA A 135 -10.56 -2.65 2.00
N LEU A 136 -11.57 -3.51 1.77
CA LEU A 136 -11.55 -4.50 0.69
C LEU A 136 -11.57 -3.84 -0.69
N THR A 137 -12.35 -2.77 -0.88
CA THR A 137 -12.34 -2.02 -2.14
C THR A 137 -10.99 -1.35 -2.39
N ALA A 138 -10.39 -0.76 -1.36
CA ALA A 138 -9.06 -0.18 -1.43
C ALA A 138 -7.98 -1.22 -1.74
N LEU A 139 -8.09 -2.43 -1.17
CA LEU A 139 -7.20 -3.55 -1.50
C LEU A 139 -7.30 -3.93 -2.97
N GLY A 140 -8.51 -4.06 -3.52
CA GLY A 140 -8.71 -4.34 -4.94
C GLY A 140 -8.12 -3.27 -5.86
N ILE A 141 -8.22 -1.99 -5.47
CA ILE A 141 -7.58 -0.87 -6.19
C ILE A 141 -6.05 -0.96 -6.10
N SER A 142 -5.50 -1.28 -4.92
CA SER A 142 -4.06 -1.49 -4.71
C SER A 142 -3.52 -2.64 -5.58
N CYS A 143 -4.22 -3.78 -5.63
CA CYS A 143 -3.87 -4.89 -6.51
C CYS A 143 -3.81 -4.45 -7.98
N SER A 144 -4.81 -3.68 -8.40
CA SER A 144 -4.87 -3.13 -9.75
C SER A 144 -3.68 -2.22 -10.01
N LEU A 145 -3.35 -1.30 -9.09
CA LEU A 145 -2.18 -0.41 -9.22
C LEU A 145 -0.86 -1.18 -9.37
N ILE A 146 -0.67 -2.28 -8.64
CA ILE A 146 0.55 -3.10 -8.77
C ILE A 146 0.62 -3.71 -10.16
N TYR A 147 -0.46 -4.36 -10.63
CA TYR A 147 -0.51 -4.95 -11.96
C TYR A 147 -0.29 -3.91 -13.07
N GLN A 148 -1.02 -2.80 -12.99
CA GLN A 148 -0.98 -1.71 -13.95
C GLN A 148 0.40 -1.02 -13.97
N GLY A 149 0.98 -0.79 -12.79
CA GLY A 149 2.29 -0.19 -12.63
C GLY A 149 3.41 -1.10 -13.14
N LEU A 150 3.33 -2.41 -12.88
CA LEU A 150 4.29 -3.36 -13.47
C LEU A 150 4.21 -3.38 -15.00
N GLN A 151 3.01 -3.38 -15.59
CA GLN A 151 2.87 -3.30 -17.05
C GLN A 151 3.39 -1.99 -17.64
N ALA A 152 3.20 -0.86 -16.94
CA ALA A 152 3.61 0.45 -17.43
C ALA A 152 5.12 0.70 -17.29
N LEU A 153 5.72 0.24 -16.18
CA LEU A 153 7.10 0.54 -15.82
C LEU A 153 8.11 -0.47 -16.36
N CYS A 154 7.71 -1.74 -16.54
CA CYS A 154 8.60 -2.77 -17.09
C CYS A 154 9.00 -2.48 -18.55
N THR A 155 10.27 -2.75 -18.85
CA THR A 155 10.85 -2.44 -20.17
C THR A 155 10.67 -3.57 -21.18
N ARG A 156 10.63 -4.84 -20.73
CA ARG A 156 10.21 -6.00 -21.54
C ARG A 156 8.72 -6.28 -21.29
N LYS A 157 7.92 -6.35 -22.37
CA LYS A 157 6.44 -6.35 -22.32
C LYS A 157 5.75 -7.60 -22.86
N ASP A 158 6.48 -8.59 -23.39
CA ASP A 158 5.85 -9.60 -24.25
C ASP A 158 5.11 -10.75 -23.54
N TYR A 159 5.01 -10.78 -22.21
CA TYR A 159 4.36 -11.90 -21.51
C TYR A 159 3.48 -11.46 -20.34
N ASP A 160 2.17 -11.36 -20.59
CA ASP A 160 1.13 -11.07 -19.58
C ASP A 160 1.16 -12.08 -18.42
N VAL A 161 1.50 -13.34 -18.71
CA VAL A 161 1.66 -14.42 -17.71
C VAL A 161 2.77 -14.12 -16.71
N ALA A 162 3.89 -13.56 -17.16
CA ALA A 162 5.01 -13.21 -16.28
C ALA A 162 4.66 -12.04 -15.35
N THR A 163 3.96 -11.03 -15.89
CA THR A 163 3.49 -9.90 -15.08
C THR A 163 2.46 -10.34 -14.03
N ILE A 164 1.55 -11.25 -14.38
CA ILE A 164 0.59 -11.83 -13.43
C ILE A 164 1.32 -12.62 -12.33
N SER A 165 2.29 -13.46 -12.70
CA SER A 165 3.11 -14.23 -11.74
C SER A 165 3.89 -13.34 -10.76
N ALA A 166 4.53 -12.29 -11.27
CA ALA A 166 5.24 -11.33 -10.45
C ALA A 166 4.28 -10.58 -9.51
N THR A 167 3.14 -10.11 -10.02
CA THR A 167 2.09 -9.45 -9.24
C THR A 167 1.61 -10.35 -8.11
N TYR A 168 1.31 -11.62 -8.40
CA TYR A 168 0.85 -12.58 -7.40
C TYR A 168 1.90 -12.79 -6.29
N THR A 169 3.18 -12.94 -6.67
CA THR A 169 4.28 -13.11 -5.71
C THR A 169 4.41 -11.89 -4.80
N ILE A 170 4.39 -10.68 -5.36
CA ILE A 170 4.45 -9.42 -4.61
C ILE A 170 3.25 -9.29 -3.66
N MET A 171 2.04 -9.58 -4.15
CA MET A 171 0.83 -9.54 -3.34
C MET A 171 0.87 -10.54 -2.18
N SER A 172 1.34 -11.76 -2.45
CA SER A 172 1.46 -12.81 -1.43
C SER A 172 2.43 -12.41 -0.32
N ALA A 173 3.56 -11.79 -0.65
CA ALA A 173 4.51 -11.27 0.31
C ALA A 173 3.90 -10.15 1.17
N GLY A 174 3.11 -9.26 0.55
CA GLY A 174 2.37 -8.22 1.26
C GLY A 174 1.36 -8.79 2.27
N ILE A 175 0.56 -9.79 1.86
CA ILE A 175 -0.42 -10.46 2.74
C ILE A 175 0.28 -11.17 3.90
N LEU A 176 1.41 -11.85 3.64
CA LEU A 176 2.20 -12.49 4.69
C LEU A 176 2.74 -11.47 5.69
N GLY A 177 3.30 -10.36 5.21
CA GLY A 177 3.75 -9.26 6.08
C GLY A 177 2.62 -8.70 6.95
N TRP A 178 1.43 -8.56 6.38
CA TRP A 178 0.24 -8.12 7.12
C TRP A 178 -0.22 -9.14 8.16
N GLY A 179 -0.18 -10.44 7.84
CA GLY A 179 -0.48 -11.52 8.79
C GLY A 179 0.48 -11.53 9.98
N VAL A 180 1.78 -11.33 9.74
CA VAL A 180 2.79 -11.18 10.81
C VAL A 180 2.49 -9.96 11.67
N LEU A 181 2.16 -8.83 11.05
CA LEU A 181 1.78 -7.61 11.76
C LEU A 181 0.56 -7.81 12.66
N LEU A 182 -0.50 -8.46 12.17
CA LEU A 182 -1.67 -8.79 12.97
C LEU A 182 -1.32 -9.71 14.14
N ALA A 183 -0.46 -10.70 13.94
CA ALA A 183 -0.01 -11.59 15.01
C ALA A 183 0.76 -10.83 16.11
N VAL A 184 1.59 -9.87 15.72
CA VAL A 184 2.31 -9.00 16.67
C VAL A 184 1.33 -8.10 17.42
N ILE A 185 0.38 -7.46 16.72
CA ILE A 185 -0.62 -6.59 17.33
C ILE A 185 -1.50 -7.36 18.31
N TRP A 186 -1.93 -8.57 17.95
CA TRP A 186 -2.81 -9.39 18.80
C TRP A 186 -2.19 -9.72 20.17
N ALA A 187 -0.86 -9.76 20.24
CA ALA A 187 -0.14 -10.02 21.48
C ALA A 187 -0.19 -8.87 22.50
N TYR A 188 -0.71 -7.69 22.12
CA TYR A 188 -0.86 -6.48 22.95
C TYR A 188 -2.32 -6.00 22.98
#